data_AF-A0A2G2Y2Q3-F1
#
_entry.id   AF-A0A2G2Y2Q3-F1
#
_cell.length_a   1.000
_cell.length_b   1.000
_cell.length_c   1.000
_cell.angle_alpha   90.00
_cell.angle_beta   90.00
_cell.angle_gamma   90.00
#
_symmetry.space_group_name_H-M   'P 1'
#
loop_
_entity.id
_entity.type
_entity.pdbx_description
1 polymer ?
#
loop_
_entity_poly.entity_id
_entity_poly.type
_entity_poly.pdbx_seq_one_letter_code
_entity_poly.pdbx_strand_id
1 'polypeptide(L)'
;MDISDMSISVSLDQGRGCEWGTRNGFSSLFAHKKNLLNPYFWQMIREISTFKQDVISYLEALDNNPDIDRNETLGQFIKSHGYSELFQKAYLIPICASIWICPIAGVLDFSAYYILSFLHDHHLLQLFALPQLLTLRWRSHINKVKEELEKRGCQIRIGCEVNSVTTNEEGLA
;
A
#
# COMPACT_ATOMS: atom_id res chain seq x y z
N MET A 1 -10.74 -5.82 19.94
CA MET A 1 -9.87 -5.35 18.85
C MET A 1 -8.51 -5.18 19.48
N ASP A 2 -7.49 -5.80 18.91
CA ASP A 2 -6.12 -5.59 19.33
C ASP A 2 -5.54 -4.50 18.42
N ILE A 3 -4.81 -3.55 19.00
CA ILE A 3 -4.19 -2.45 18.26
C ILE A 3 -2.95 -3.02 17.60
N SER A 4 -2.90 -3.02 16.26
CA SER A 4 -1.70 -3.41 15.52
C SER A 4 -0.82 -2.19 15.29
N ASP A 5 0.47 -2.29 15.64
CA ASP A 5 1.48 -1.27 15.34
C ASP A 5 1.79 -1.32 13.84
N MET A 6 1.48 -0.24 13.12
CA MET A 6 1.72 -0.09 11.67
C MET A 6 2.93 0.79 11.38
N SER A 7 3.92 0.80 12.26
CA SER A 7 5.13 1.55 11.97
C SER A 7 5.87 0.94 10.78
N ILE A 8 6.25 1.83 9.86
CA ILE A 8 7.12 1.52 8.72
C ILE A 8 8.52 1.97 9.13
N SER A 9 9.53 1.18 8.79
CA SER A 9 10.94 1.54 8.93
C SER A 9 11.65 1.19 7.63
N VAL A 10 12.35 2.16 7.06
CA VAL A 10 13.11 2.03 5.82
C VAL A 10 14.57 2.29 6.13
N SER A 11 15.45 1.40 5.66
CA SER A 11 16.90 1.58 5.69
C SER A 11 17.46 1.34 4.29
N LEU A 12 17.94 2.41 3.66
CA LEU A 12 18.63 2.36 2.38
C LEU A 12 20.13 2.13 2.58
N ASP A 13 20.72 1.27 1.74
CA ASP A 13 22.15 0.98 1.70
C ASP A 13 22.77 0.54 3.03
N GLN A 14 22.03 -0.24 3.82
CA GLN A 14 22.41 -0.67 5.18
C GLN A 14 22.67 0.52 6.13
N GLY A 15 21.88 1.58 5.99
CA GLY A 15 21.94 2.78 6.82
C GLY A 15 22.95 3.83 6.41
N ARG A 16 23.60 3.64 5.26
CA ARG A 16 24.54 4.64 4.70
C ARG A 16 23.86 5.71 3.84
N GLY A 17 22.67 5.43 3.30
CA GLY A 17 21.90 6.37 2.48
C GLY A 17 20.90 7.18 3.32
N CYS A 18 19.79 6.53 3.68
CA CYS A 18 18.72 7.12 4.47
C CYS A 18 18.08 6.04 5.35
N GLU A 19 17.93 6.33 6.64
CA GLU A 19 17.13 5.52 7.55
C GLU A 19 16.06 6.36 8.19
N TRP A 20 14.81 5.94 8.10
CA TRP A 20 13.72 6.63 8.77
C TRP A 20 12.59 5.66 9.08
N GLY A 21 11.78 5.99 10.07
CA GLY A 21 10.57 5.24 10.34
C GLY A 21 9.47 6.10 10.90
N THR A 22 8.27 5.54 11.00
CA THR A 22 7.05 6.23 11.48
C THR A 22 6.68 5.87 12.92
N ARG A 23 7.45 4.98 13.58
CA ARG A 23 7.23 4.55 14.97
C ARG A 23 7.34 5.72 15.96
N ASN A 24 6.21 6.25 16.43
CA ASN A 24 6.11 7.45 17.30
C ASN A 24 6.26 8.79 16.54
N GLY A 25 5.90 8.83 15.24
CA GLY A 25 5.77 10.06 14.47
C GLY A 25 7.10 10.78 14.24
N PHE A 26 7.20 12.04 14.67
CA PHE A 26 8.40 12.87 14.46
C PHE A 26 9.66 12.26 15.12
N SER A 27 9.52 11.62 16.28
CA SER A 27 10.65 11.08 17.03
C SER A 27 11.38 9.93 16.31
N SER A 28 10.70 9.14 15.48
CA SER A 28 11.34 8.09 14.66
C SER A 28 11.90 8.59 13.34
N LEU A 29 11.32 9.63 12.74
CA LEU A 29 11.85 10.26 11.53
C LEU A 29 13.23 10.90 11.81
N PHE A 30 13.41 11.41 13.03
CA PHE A 30 14.64 12.06 13.49
C PHE A 30 15.52 11.20 14.39
N ALA A 31 15.21 9.90 14.54
CA ALA A 31 16.02 8.98 15.34
C ALA A 31 17.49 8.96 14.88
N HIS A 32 17.72 9.21 13.58
CA HIS A 32 19.04 9.44 13.02
C HIS A 32 19.33 10.96 12.90
N LYS A 33 20.13 11.51 13.82
CA LYS A 33 20.55 12.93 13.83
C LYS A 33 21.19 13.41 12.52
N LYS A 34 21.71 12.49 11.70
CA LYS A 34 22.26 12.78 10.37
C LYS A 34 21.20 13.23 9.36
N ASN A 35 19.95 12.78 9.50
CA ASN A 35 18.85 13.18 8.60
C ASN A 35 18.42 14.63 8.81
N LEU A 36 18.52 15.14 10.06
CA LEU A 36 18.23 16.55 10.38
C LEU A 36 19.11 17.53 9.59
N LEU A 37 20.35 17.13 9.29
CA LEU A 37 21.32 17.93 8.55
C LEU A 37 21.36 17.59 7.06
N ASN A 38 20.57 16.61 6.59
CA ASN A 38 20.58 16.18 5.20
C ASN A 38 19.53 16.96 4.39
N PRO A 39 19.93 17.87 3.47
CA PRO A 39 18.98 18.63 2.66
C PRO A 39 18.11 17.75 1.76
N TYR A 40 18.63 16.60 1.29
CA TYR A 40 17.86 15.66 0.48
C TYR A 40 16.75 14.98 1.28
N PHE A 41 16.95 14.76 2.59
CA PHE A 41 15.90 14.24 3.46
C PHE A 41 14.75 15.24 3.59
N TRP A 42 15.06 16.53 3.77
CA TRP A 42 14.05 17.58 3.82
C TRP A 42 13.33 17.76 2.48
N GLN A 43 14.03 17.61 1.36
CA GLN A 43 13.40 17.56 0.04
C GLN A 43 12.37 16.43 -0.02
N MET A 44 12.75 15.21 0.37
CA MET A 44 11.84 14.07 0.40
C MET A 44 10.60 14.33 1.27
N ILE A 45 10.75 14.92 2.46
CA ILE A 45 9.61 15.25 3.33
C ILE A 45 8.65 16.25 2.64
N ARG A 46 9.20 17.26 1.93
CA ARG A 46 8.38 18.20 1.16
C ARG A 46 7.69 17.49 -0.01
N GLU A 47 8.41 16.64 -0.74
CA GLU A 47 7.89 15.83 -1.83
C GLU A 47 6.73 14.95 -1.38
N ILE A 48 6.78 14.36 -0.19
CA ILE A 48 5.67 13.56 0.34
C ILE A 48 4.42 14.42 0.61
N SER A 49 4.60 15.64 1.14
CA SER A 49 3.47 16.55 1.32
C SER A 49 2.85 17.00 0.00
N THR A 50 3.69 17.26 -1.02
CA THR A 50 3.24 17.67 -2.35
C THR A 50 2.57 16.50 -3.08
N PHE A 51 3.12 15.29 -2.94
CA PHE A 51 2.57 14.06 -3.53
C PHE A 51 1.11 13.82 -3.15
N LYS A 52 0.73 14.06 -1.90
CA LYS A 52 -0.67 13.96 -1.50
C LYS A 52 -1.59 14.88 -2.32
N GLN A 53 -1.17 16.11 -2.57
CA GLN A 53 -1.96 17.08 -3.34
C GLN A 53 -2.02 16.68 -4.81
N ASP A 54 -0.88 16.30 -5.39
CA ASP A 54 -0.78 15.88 -6.79
C ASP A 54 -1.66 14.65 -7.06
N VAL A 55 -1.70 13.69 -6.14
CA VAL A 55 -2.58 12.51 -6.24
C VAL A 55 -4.05 12.89 -6.24
N ILE A 56 -4.47 13.80 -5.34
CA ILE A 56 -5.87 14.25 -5.29
C ILE A 56 -6.24 14.94 -6.61
N SER A 57 -5.41 15.88 -7.08
CA SER A 57 -5.66 16.58 -8.34
C SER A 57 -5.67 15.64 -9.55
N TYR A 58 -4.81 14.62 -9.57
CA TYR A 58 -4.78 13.60 -10.61
C TYR A 58 -6.08 12.78 -10.65
N LEU A 59 -6.56 12.32 -9.49
CA LEU A 59 -7.81 11.55 -9.41
C LEU A 59 -9.03 12.41 -9.77
N GLU A 60 -9.09 13.66 -9.29
CA GLU A 60 -10.15 14.61 -9.65
C GLU A 60 -10.18 14.89 -11.16
N ALA A 61 -9.02 15.03 -11.81
CA ALA A 61 -8.95 15.24 -13.26
C ALA A 61 -9.50 14.04 -14.05
N LEU A 62 -9.22 12.82 -13.60
CA LEU A 62 -9.69 11.58 -14.24
C LEU A 62 -11.17 11.28 -13.98
N ASP A 63 -11.70 11.66 -12.82
CA ASP A 63 -13.11 11.48 -12.49
C ASP A 63 -13.99 12.49 -13.24
N ASN A 64 -13.50 13.72 -13.43
CA ASN A 64 -14.22 14.76 -14.18
C ASN A 64 -14.18 14.55 -15.71
N ASN A 65 -13.30 13.69 -16.21
CA ASN A 65 -13.15 13.47 -17.65
C ASN A 65 -12.94 11.98 -17.98
N PRO A 66 -14.02 11.23 -18.22
CA PRO A 66 -13.96 9.78 -18.45
C PRO A 66 -13.27 9.40 -19.77
N ASP A 67 -13.07 10.37 -20.68
CA ASP A 67 -12.40 10.15 -21.97
C ASP A 67 -10.86 10.19 -21.84
N ILE A 68 -10.31 10.57 -20.67
CA ILE A 68 -8.86 10.54 -20.44
C ILE A 68 -8.38 9.10 -20.32
N ASP A 69 -7.33 8.78 -21.07
CA ASP A 69 -6.66 7.49 -21.00
C ASP A 69 -6.03 7.25 -19.62
N ARG A 70 -6.36 6.12 -18.99
CA ARG A 70 -5.86 5.71 -17.66
C ARG A 70 -4.65 4.76 -17.75
N ASN A 71 -4.02 4.70 -18.92
CA ASN A 71 -2.83 3.89 -19.18
C ASN A 71 -1.52 4.51 -18.68
N GLU A 72 -1.53 5.70 -18.06
CA GLU A 72 -0.33 6.26 -17.45
C GLU A 72 0.21 5.32 -16.38
N THR A 73 1.50 4.97 -16.47
CA THR A 73 2.17 4.15 -15.45
C THR A 73 2.60 5.00 -14.27
N LEU A 74 2.76 4.39 -13.11
CA LEU A 74 3.24 5.08 -11.91
C LEU A 74 4.62 5.74 -12.15
N GLY A 75 5.50 5.09 -12.92
CA GLY A 75 6.78 5.66 -13.31
C GLY A 75 6.66 6.92 -14.18
N GLN A 76 5.68 6.96 -15.09
CA GLN A 76 5.39 8.15 -15.90
C GLN A 76 4.86 9.30 -15.05
N PHE A 77 3.91 9.01 -14.15
CA PHE A 77 3.37 9.97 -13.19
C PHE A 77 4.49 10.60 -12.34
N ILE A 78 5.38 9.77 -11.80
CA ILE A 78 6.48 10.25 -10.96
C ILE A 78 7.43 11.14 -11.75
N LYS A 79 7.74 10.73 -12.99
CA LYS A 79 8.66 11.44 -13.87
C LYS A 79 8.08 12.79 -14.32
N SER A 80 6.78 12.87 -14.58
CA SER A 80 6.11 14.10 -15.00
C SER A 80 6.07 15.15 -13.88
N HIS A 81 5.95 14.71 -12.62
CA HIS A 81 5.96 15.58 -11.43
C HIS A 81 7.36 15.86 -10.89
N GLY A 82 8.39 15.16 -11.39
CA GLY A 82 9.79 15.42 -11.07
C GLY A 82 10.23 15.00 -9.66
N TYR A 83 9.61 13.96 -9.08
CA TYR A 83 10.01 13.51 -7.75
C TYR A 83 11.41 12.88 -7.74
N SER A 84 12.16 13.19 -6.68
CA SER A 84 13.52 12.68 -6.49
C SER A 84 13.60 11.16 -6.43
N GLU A 85 14.76 10.63 -6.82
CA GLU A 85 15.07 9.21 -6.67
C GLU A 85 15.02 8.77 -5.20
N LEU A 86 15.37 9.68 -4.27
CA LEU A 86 15.29 9.41 -2.84
C LEU A 86 13.83 9.21 -2.40
N PHE A 87 12.89 10.06 -2.85
CA PHE A 87 11.46 9.87 -2.59
C PHE A 87 10.96 8.52 -3.13
N GLN A 88 11.34 8.17 -4.36
CA GLN A 88 10.92 6.91 -4.97
C GLN A 88 11.43 5.71 -4.16
N LYS A 89 12.73 5.66 -3.88
CA LYS A 89 13.39 4.51 -3.21
C LYS A 89 13.11 4.43 -1.72
N ALA A 90 13.03 5.57 -1.04
CA ALA A 90 12.91 5.63 0.42
C ALA A 90 11.47 5.70 0.91
N TYR A 91 10.50 6.11 0.08
CA TYR A 91 9.11 6.28 0.48
C TYR A 91 8.14 5.47 -0.38
N LEU A 92 8.04 5.78 -1.67
CA LEU A 92 6.96 5.25 -2.50
C LEU A 92 7.07 3.74 -2.75
N ILE A 93 8.25 3.29 -3.16
CA ILE A 93 8.52 1.88 -3.46
C ILE A 93 8.32 1.00 -2.21
N PRO A 94 8.90 1.34 -1.02
CA PRO A 94 8.66 0.57 0.20
C PRO A 94 7.19 0.45 0.59
N ILE A 95 6.41 1.52 0.44
CA ILE A 95 4.96 1.50 0.72
C ILE A 95 4.26 0.53 -0.23
N CYS A 96 4.49 0.65 -1.54
CA CYS A 96 3.85 -0.22 -2.52
C CYS A 96 4.27 -1.70 -2.34
N ALA A 97 5.56 -1.95 -2.10
CA ALA A 97 6.10 -3.29 -1.86
C ALA A 97 5.47 -3.95 -0.61
N SER A 98 5.19 -3.15 0.43
CA SER A 98 4.54 -3.64 1.66
C SER A 98 3.08 -4.08 1.46
N ILE A 99 2.38 -3.50 0.48
CA ILE A 99 0.98 -3.76 0.20
C ILE A 99 0.81 -4.93 -0.76
N TRP A 100 1.51 -4.88 -1.90
CA TRP A 100 1.28 -5.81 -3.02
C TRP A 100 2.23 -7.00 -3.06
N ILE A 101 3.19 -7.11 -2.13
CA ILE A 101 4.20 -8.19 -2.12
C ILE A 101 4.86 -8.32 -3.52
N CYS A 102 5.02 -7.19 -4.22
CA CYS A 102 5.62 -7.15 -5.54
C CYS A 102 7.13 -6.85 -5.46
N PRO A 103 7.94 -7.41 -6.36
CA PRO A 103 9.33 -7.01 -6.48
C PRO A 103 9.44 -5.52 -6.84
N ILE A 104 10.38 -4.83 -6.19
CA ILE A 104 10.67 -3.39 -6.34
C ILE A 104 10.73 -2.94 -7.81
N ALA A 105 11.28 -3.80 -8.68
CA ALA A 105 11.50 -3.50 -10.09
C ALA A 105 10.21 -3.34 -10.91
N GLY A 106 9.07 -3.91 -10.48
CA GLY A 106 7.83 -3.88 -11.25
C GLY A 106 6.83 -2.81 -10.81
N VAL A 107 7.01 -2.19 -9.63
CA VAL A 107 6.03 -1.25 -9.04
C VAL A 107 5.75 -0.05 -9.95
N LEU A 108 6.78 0.44 -10.65
CA LEU A 108 6.67 1.62 -11.52
C LEU A 108 5.95 1.35 -12.85
N ASP A 109 5.81 0.08 -13.24
CA ASP A 109 5.16 -0.32 -14.48
C ASP A 109 3.65 -0.50 -14.32
N PHE A 110 3.15 -0.51 -13.09
CA PHE A 110 1.71 -0.58 -12.82
C PHE A 110 1.00 0.72 -13.17
N SER A 111 -0.32 0.63 -13.41
CA SER A 111 -1.18 1.78 -13.62
C SER A 111 -1.11 2.75 -12.45
N ALA A 112 -0.82 4.03 -12.76
CA ALA A 112 -0.82 5.11 -11.79
C ALA A 112 -2.21 5.24 -11.15
N TYR A 113 -3.28 5.18 -11.93
CA TYR A 113 -4.66 5.25 -11.43
C TYR A 113 -4.91 4.21 -10.33
N TYR A 114 -4.62 2.93 -10.60
CA TYR A 114 -4.86 1.86 -9.63
C TYR A 114 -4.10 2.08 -8.31
N ILE A 115 -2.79 2.37 -8.38
CA ILE A 115 -1.97 2.54 -7.18
C ILE A 115 -2.40 3.79 -6.40
N LEU A 116 -2.57 4.92 -7.10
CA LEU A 116 -2.86 6.20 -6.47
C LEU A 116 -4.26 6.22 -5.85
N SER A 117 -5.27 5.63 -6.50
CA SER A 117 -6.61 5.43 -5.92
C SER A 117 -6.54 4.58 -4.66
N PHE A 118 -5.82 3.46 -4.70
CA PHE A 118 -5.67 2.60 -3.51
C PHE A 118 -5.02 3.34 -2.34
N LEU A 119 -3.93 4.07 -2.59
CA LEU A 119 -3.25 4.84 -1.55
C LEU A 119 -4.14 5.96 -0.98
N HIS A 120 -4.93 6.60 -1.83
CA HIS A 120 -5.90 7.62 -1.45
C HIS A 120 -7.00 7.05 -0.55
N ASP A 121 -7.66 5.98 -1.00
CA ASP A 121 -8.81 5.37 -0.35
C ASP A 121 -8.44 4.72 0.99
N HIS A 122 -7.21 4.25 1.13
CA HIS A 122 -6.68 3.69 2.37
C HIS A 122 -5.94 4.70 3.26
N HIS A 123 -5.96 6.00 2.91
CA HIS A 123 -5.29 7.07 3.66
C HIS A 123 -3.79 6.82 3.88
N LEU A 124 -3.13 6.13 2.95
CA LEU A 124 -1.71 5.78 2.99
C LEU A 124 -0.79 6.87 2.39
N LEU A 125 -1.37 8.00 1.97
CA LEU A 125 -0.64 9.18 1.49
C LEU A 125 -0.10 10.06 2.63
N GLN A 126 -0.22 9.63 3.89
CA GLN A 126 0.19 10.40 5.06
C GLN A 126 1.47 9.84 5.69
N LEU A 127 2.49 10.69 5.83
CA LEU A 127 3.72 10.41 6.61
C LEU A 127 3.44 10.18 8.10
N PHE A 128 2.42 10.89 8.61
CA PHE A 128 2.06 10.93 10.03
C PHE A 128 0.61 10.47 10.15
N ALA A 129 0.35 9.60 11.13
CA ALA A 129 -0.98 9.03 11.39
C ALA A 129 -1.51 8.10 10.28
N LEU A 130 -0.71 7.07 9.93
CA LEU A 130 -1.27 5.88 9.25
C LEU A 130 -2.50 5.41 10.05
N PRO A 131 -3.64 5.14 9.39
CA PRO A 131 -4.84 4.69 10.07
C PRO A 131 -4.51 3.43 10.87
N GLN A 132 -4.91 3.40 12.14
CA GLN A 132 -4.75 2.20 12.96
C GLN A 132 -5.55 1.06 12.33
N LEU A 133 -4.85 0.05 11.82
CA LEU A 133 -5.52 -1.14 11.32
C LEU A 133 -6.04 -1.91 12.53
N LEU A 134 -7.36 -1.87 12.68
CA LEU A 134 -8.04 -2.68 13.68
C LEU A 134 -8.09 -4.11 13.15
N THR A 135 -7.25 -4.98 13.70
CA THR A 135 -7.37 -6.40 13.45
C THR A 135 -8.64 -6.91 14.12
N LEU A 136 -9.58 -7.38 13.29
CA LEU A 136 -10.70 -8.18 13.77
C LEU A 136 -10.13 -9.43 14.43
N ARG A 137 -10.72 -9.85 15.55
CA ARG A 137 -10.40 -11.16 16.12
C ARG A 137 -10.81 -12.22 15.11
N TRP A 138 -9.85 -12.75 14.36
CA TRP A 138 -10.03 -13.69 13.25
C TRP A 138 -10.98 -14.86 13.60
N ARG A 139 -10.91 -15.35 14.84
CA ARG A 139 -11.77 -16.43 15.35
C ARG A 139 -13.27 -16.10 15.32
N SER A 140 -13.67 -14.88 15.65
CA SER A 140 -15.10 -14.52 15.66
C SER A 140 -15.65 -14.30 14.26
N HIS A 141 -14.80 -13.94 13.28
CA HIS A 141 -15.22 -13.77 11.89
C HIS A 141 -15.40 -15.11 11.19
N ILE A 142 -14.47 -16.07 11.38
CA ILE A 142 -14.61 -17.43 10.86
C ILE A 142 -15.90 -18.08 11.36
N ASN A 143 -16.25 -17.92 12.64
CA ASN A 143 -17.47 -18.48 13.19
C ASN A 143 -18.73 -17.89 12.53
N LYS A 144 -18.76 -16.58 12.25
CA LYS A 144 -19.87 -15.94 11.55
C LYS A 144 -20.02 -16.44 10.10
N VAL A 145 -18.91 -16.57 9.38
CA VAL A 145 -18.91 -17.11 8.02
C VAL A 145 -19.38 -18.56 8.02
N LYS A 146 -18.89 -19.37 8.98
CA LYS A 146 -19.32 -20.75 9.18
C LYS A 146 -20.83 -20.85 9.42
N GLU A 147 -21.36 -20.08 10.37
CA GLU A 147 -22.79 -20.06 10.69
C GLU A 147 -23.66 -19.64 9.49
N GLU A 148 -23.22 -18.65 8.71
CA GLU A 148 -23.94 -18.19 7.52
C GLU A 148 -23.94 -19.24 6.40
N LEU A 149 -22.83 -19.94 6.20
CA LEU A 149 -22.73 -21.04 5.24
C LEU A 149 -23.60 -22.24 5.67
N GLU A 150 -23.62 -22.57 6.96
CA GLU A 150 -24.49 -23.62 7.50
C GLU A 150 -25.97 -23.26 7.34
N LYS A 151 -26.37 -22.00 7.56
CA LYS A 151 -27.74 -21.53 7.31
C LYS A 151 -28.18 -21.66 5.86
N ARG A 152 -27.25 -21.51 4.91
CA ARG A 152 -27.49 -21.68 3.47
C ARG A 152 -27.48 -23.15 3.04
N GLY A 153 -27.30 -24.09 3.99
CA GLY A 153 -27.26 -25.52 3.73
C GLY A 153 -25.92 -26.04 3.19
N CYS A 154 -24.85 -25.24 3.23
CA CYS A 154 -23.53 -25.68 2.80
C CYS A 154 -22.93 -26.65 3.82
N GLN A 155 -22.39 -27.78 3.34
CA GLN A 155 -21.58 -28.67 4.16
C GLN A 155 -20.12 -28.23 4.16
N ILE A 156 -19.60 -27.87 5.34
CA ILE A 156 -18.21 -27.46 5.51
C ILE A 156 -17.39 -28.69 5.88
N ARG A 157 -16.43 -29.06 5.03
CA ARG A 157 -15.47 -30.14 5.28
C ARG A 157 -14.09 -29.54 5.57
N ILE A 158 -13.61 -29.72 6.80
CA ILE A 158 -12.26 -29.31 7.21
C ILE A 158 -11.28 -30.47 7.06
N GLY A 159 -10.02 -30.16 6.74
CA GLY A 159 -8.98 -31.19 6.56
C GLY A 159 -9.16 -32.08 5.33
N CYS A 160 -10.04 -31.70 4.39
CA CYS A 160 -10.18 -32.35 3.08
C CYS A 160 -9.48 -31.48 2.03
N GLU A 161 -8.27 -31.88 1.63
CA GLU A 161 -7.58 -31.26 0.50
C GLU A 161 -8.28 -31.65 -0.81
N VAL A 162 -8.46 -30.68 -1.70
CA VAL A 162 -9.09 -30.92 -3.00
C VAL A 162 -8.02 -31.42 -3.96
N ASN A 163 -8.09 -32.70 -4.34
CA ASN A 163 -7.07 -33.35 -5.17
C ASN A 163 -7.31 -33.21 -6.68
N SER A 164 -8.56 -33.02 -7.10
CA SER A 164 -8.92 -32.85 -8.52
C SER A 164 -10.29 -32.20 -8.63
N VAL A 165 -10.49 -31.41 -9.68
CA VAL A 165 -11.80 -30.89 -10.10
C VAL A 165 -11.96 -31.23 -11.58
N THR A 166 -13.05 -31.91 -11.94
CA THR A 166 -13.33 -32.33 -13.31
C THR A 166 -14.68 -31.79 -13.76
N THR A 167 -14.72 -31.15 -14.92
CA THR A 167 -15.96 -30.74 -15.58
C THR A 167 -16.54 -31.90 -16.38
N ASN A 168 -17.83 -32.16 -16.19
CA ASN A 168 -18.64 -33.10 -16.95
C ASN A 168 -19.85 -32.37 -17.56
N GLU A 169 -20.56 -33.02 -18.49
CA GLU A 169 -21.65 -32.39 -19.26
C GLU A 169 -22.82 -31.87 -18.38
N GLU A 170 -22.91 -32.33 -17.13
CA GLU A 170 -23.91 -31.90 -16.14
C GLU A 170 -23.37 -30.88 -15.11
N GLY A 171 -22.07 -30.56 -15.10
CA GLY A 171 -21.49 -29.58 -14.16
C GLY A 171 -20.01 -29.75 -13.81
N LEU A 172 -19.62 -29.25 -12.63
CA LEU A 172 -18.30 -29.40 -12.02
C LEU A 172 -18.38 -30.45 -10.91
N ALA A 173 -17.55 -31.49 -10.98
CA ALA A 173 -17.41 -32.55 -9.97
C ALA A 173 -16.03 -32.51 -9.28
#